data_AF-A0A0F3IH44-F1
#
_entry.id   AF-A0A0F3IH44-F1
#
_cell.length_a   1.000
_cell.length_b   1.000
_cell.length_c   1.000
_cell.angle_alpha   90.00
_cell.angle_beta   90.00
_cell.angle_gamma   90.00
#
_symmetry.space_group_name_H-M   'P 1'
#
loop_
_entity.id
_entity.type
_entity.pdbx_description
1 polymer ?
#
loop_
_entity_poly.entity_id
_entity_poly.type
_entity_poly.pdbx_seq_one_letter_code
_entity_poly.pdbx_strand_id
1 'polypeptide(L)'
;MAVIPLEAAAWQQFDAWLARLLITQLRTLGVLTDVGQSHSIQALMANAKIHPRFQRWLHEGLTILAQNGHIHLQGDAVTVLAAPEVDDVFMASLG
;
A
#
# COMPACT_ATOMS: atom_id res chain seq x y z
N MET A 1 17.29 -19.77 -14.90
CA MET A 1 16.39 -19.73 -13.73
C MET A 1 17.23 -19.43 -12.50
N ALA A 2 17.08 -18.25 -11.91
CA ALA A 2 17.76 -17.95 -10.65
C ALA A 2 17.00 -18.64 -9.51
N VAL A 3 17.69 -19.53 -8.78
CA VAL A 3 17.15 -20.14 -7.56
C VAL A 3 17.26 -19.08 -6.47
N ILE A 4 16.13 -18.46 -6.12
CA ILE A 4 16.07 -17.50 -5.01
C ILE A 4 16.31 -18.31 -3.71
N PRO A 5 17.25 -17.90 -2.84
CA PRO A 5 17.44 -18.54 -1.55
C PRO A 5 16.12 -18.56 -0.75
N LEU A 6 15.82 -19.65 -0.06
CA LEU A 6 14.57 -19.81 0.73
C LEU A 6 14.33 -18.62 1.69
N GLU A 7 15.40 -18.09 2.27
CA GLU A 7 15.36 -16.92 3.15
C GLU A 7 14.95 -15.64 2.39
N ALA A 8 15.48 -15.41 1.19
CA ALA A 8 15.13 -14.25 0.38
C ALA A 8 13.67 -14.28 -0.08
N ALA A 9 13.14 -15.47 -0.38
CA ALA A 9 11.71 -15.65 -0.68
C ALA A 9 10.83 -15.34 0.54
N ALA A 10 11.25 -15.74 1.75
CA ALA A 10 10.52 -15.44 2.99
C ALA A 10 10.48 -13.93 3.28
N TRP A 11 11.59 -13.22 3.09
CA TRP A 11 11.63 -11.76 3.24
C TRP A 11 10.74 -11.04 2.21
N GLN A 12 10.77 -11.47 0.95
CA GLN A 12 9.87 -10.94 -0.09
C GLN A 12 8.39 -11.14 0.27
N GLN A 13 8.05 -12.31 0.80
CA GLN A 13 6.69 -12.60 1.26
C GLN A 13 6.28 -11.70 2.42
N PHE A 14 7.19 -11.46 3.36
CA PHE A 14 6.96 -10.56 4.50
C PHE A 14 6.76 -9.11 4.05
N ASP A 15 7.58 -8.60 3.13
CA ASP A 15 7.43 -7.26 2.57
C ASP A 15 6.08 -7.08 1.85
N ALA A 16 5.64 -8.09 1.11
CA ALA A 16 4.32 -8.09 0.47
C ALA A 16 3.18 -8.02 1.50
N TRP A 17 3.30 -8.72 2.63
CA TRP A 17 2.32 -8.63 3.72
C TRP A 17 2.32 -7.26 4.40
N LEU A 18 3.50 -6.65 4.62
CA LEU A 18 3.59 -5.30 5.17
C LEU A 18 2.97 -4.26 4.22
N ALA A 19 3.24 -4.36 2.92
CA ALA A 19 2.61 -3.50 1.92
C ALA A 19 1.08 -3.66 1.92
N ARG A 20 0.60 -4.91 2.01
CA ARG A 20 -0.83 -5.21 2.12
C ARG A 20 -1.48 -4.62 3.37
N LEU A 21 -0.81 -4.75 4.52
CA LEU A 21 -1.29 -4.16 5.77
C LEU A 21 -1.38 -2.64 5.65
N LEU A 22 -0.35 -2.00 5.08
CA LEU A 22 -0.30 -0.56 4.88
C LEU A 22 -1.44 -0.06 3.99
N ILE A 23 -1.66 -0.64 2.81
CA ILE A 23 -2.76 -0.20 1.94
C ILE A 23 -4.13 -0.45 2.58
N THR A 24 -4.26 -1.53 3.36
CA THR A 24 -5.50 -1.80 4.11
C THR A 24 -5.77 -0.69 5.12
N GLN A 25 -4.77 -0.26 5.88
CA GLN A 25 -4.91 0.86 6.82
C GLN A 25 -5.20 2.19 6.13
N LEU A 26 -4.58 2.48 4.98
CA LEU A 26 -4.90 3.69 4.23
C LEU A 26 -6.35 3.67 3.70
N ARG A 27 -6.86 2.50 3.29
CA ARG A 27 -8.26 2.33 2.88
C ARG A 27 -9.24 2.52 4.03
N THR A 28 -8.92 2.10 5.25
CA THR A 28 -9.79 2.39 6.41
C THR A 28 -9.86 3.88 6.74
N LEU A 29 -8.88 4.67 6.29
CA LEU A 29 -8.90 6.13 6.35
C LEU A 29 -9.66 6.78 5.17
N GLY A 30 -10.26 5.98 4.28
CA GLY A 30 -11.07 6.46 3.15
C GLY A 30 -10.26 6.91 1.93
N VAL A 31 -9.00 6.49 1.80
CA VAL A 31 -8.16 6.80 0.64
C VAL A 31 -7.67 5.54 -0.08
N LEU A 32 -7.28 5.67 -1.35
CA LEU A 32 -6.80 4.55 -2.19
C LEU A 32 -7.83 3.40 -2.36
N THR A 33 -9.12 3.73 -2.33
CA THR A 33 -10.23 2.76 -2.44
C THR A 33 -10.52 2.35 -3.88
N ASP A 34 -10.52 3.32 -4.79
CA ASP A 34 -11.09 3.16 -6.11
C ASP A 34 -9.99 2.93 -7.15
N VAL A 35 -10.02 1.75 -7.78
CA VAL A 35 -9.08 1.36 -8.84
C VAL A 35 -9.16 2.33 -10.02
N GLY A 36 -8.00 2.73 -10.53
CA GLY A 36 -7.88 3.66 -11.66
C GLY A 36 -8.04 5.14 -11.29
N GLN A 37 -8.45 5.47 -10.06
CA GLN A 37 -8.44 6.87 -9.63
C GLN A 37 -7.02 7.34 -9.33
N SER A 38 -6.75 8.58 -9.76
CA SER A 38 -5.50 9.28 -9.50
C SER A 38 -5.72 10.44 -8.53
N HIS A 39 -4.88 10.53 -7.50
CA HIS A 39 -4.95 11.52 -6.44
C HIS A 39 -3.59 12.16 -6.22
N SER A 40 -3.54 13.43 -5.82
CA SER A 40 -2.27 14.01 -5.35
C SER A 40 -1.96 13.57 -3.93
N ILE A 41 -0.68 13.51 -3.55
CA ILE A 41 -0.28 13.22 -2.16
C ILE A 41 -0.97 14.19 -1.18
N GLN A 42 -1.07 15.47 -1.54
CA GLN A 42 -1.76 16.46 -0.72
C GLN A 42 -3.26 16.16 -0.55
N ALA A 43 -3.95 15.72 -1.60
CA ALA A 43 -5.35 15.32 -1.52
C ALA A 43 -5.53 14.08 -0.64
N LEU A 44 -4.64 13.10 -0.74
CA LEU A 44 -4.63 11.92 0.14
C LEU A 44 -4.46 12.33 1.61
N MET A 45 -3.51 13.23 1.91
CA MET A 45 -3.29 13.73 3.27
C MET A 45 -4.52 14.47 3.82
N ALA A 46 -5.15 15.32 3.00
CA ALA A 46 -6.34 16.06 3.40
C ALA A 46 -7.52 15.12 3.68
N ASN A 47 -7.79 14.16 2.79
CA ASN A 47 -8.90 13.23 2.90
C ASN A 47 -8.74 12.27 4.09
N ALA A 48 -7.53 11.75 4.30
CA ALA A 48 -7.20 10.89 5.43
C ALA A 48 -6.95 11.66 6.75
N LYS A 49 -7.04 12.99 6.75
CA LYS A 49 -6.75 13.88 7.90
C LYS A 49 -5.36 13.61 8.50
N ILE A 50 -4.39 13.29 7.66
CA ILE A 50 -3.01 13.01 8.08
C ILE A 50 -2.31 14.33 8.39
N HIS A 51 -1.78 14.44 9.61
CA HIS A 51 -1.05 15.63 10.03
C HIS A 51 0.21 15.85 9.16
N PRO A 52 0.55 17.09 8.75
CA PRO A 52 1.70 17.41 7.88
C PRO A 52 3.03 16.80 8.32
N ARG A 53 3.27 16.68 9.63
CA ARG A 53 4.46 16.02 10.20
C ARG A 53 4.69 14.58 9.70
N PHE A 54 3.65 13.90 9.23
CA PHE A 54 3.71 12.54 8.70
C PHE A 54 3.81 12.48 7.17
N GLN A 55 3.99 13.62 6.49
CA GLN A 55 4.13 13.66 5.03
C GLN A 55 5.25 12.75 4.53
N ARG A 56 6.43 12.80 5.18
CA ARG A 56 7.57 11.95 4.82
C ARG A 56 7.23 10.47 4.97
N TRP A 57 6.61 10.09 6.10
CA TRP A 57 6.16 8.73 6.33
C TRP A 57 5.17 8.26 5.26
N LEU A 58 4.21 9.11 4.89
CA LEU A 58 3.25 8.79 3.84
C LEU A 58 3.95 8.58 2.49
N HIS A 59 4.89 9.46 2.12
CA HIS A 59 5.64 9.32 0.87
C HIS A 59 6.46 8.01 0.83
N GLU A 60 7.15 7.67 1.92
CA GLU A 60 7.87 6.39 2.04
C GLU A 60 6.90 5.20 1.93
N GLY A 61 5.74 5.28 2.59
CA GLY A 61 4.68 4.28 2.47
C GLY A 61 4.16 4.12 1.04
N LEU A 62 3.88 5.21 0.33
CA LEU A 62 3.45 5.19 -1.07
C LEU A 62 4.53 4.59 -1.98
N THR A 63 5.81 4.84 -1.69
CA THR A 63 6.93 4.22 -2.42
C THR A 63 6.91 2.70 -2.25
N ILE A 64 6.71 2.21 -1.02
CA ILE A 64 6.58 0.76 -0.74
C ILE A 64 5.39 0.16 -1.48
N LEU A 65 4.24 0.84 -1.48
CA LEU A 65 3.05 0.38 -2.19
C LEU A 65 3.24 0.33 -3.71
N ALA A 66 3.98 1.28 -4.28
CA ALA A 66 4.31 1.29 -5.70
C ALA A 66 5.25 0.14 -6.08
N GLN A 67 6.26 -0.14 -5.25
CA GLN A 67 7.18 -1.27 -5.44
C GLN A 67 6.47 -2.63 -5.37
N ASN A 68 5.39 -2.71 -4.59
CA ASN A 68 4.56 -3.91 -4.46
C ASN A 68 3.37 -3.94 -5.43
N GLY A 69 3.29 -3.01 -6.38
CA GLY A 69 2.29 -3.02 -7.46
C GLY A 69 0.87 -2.64 -7.05
N HIS A 70 0.66 -2.11 -5.84
CA HIS A 70 -0.66 -1.69 -5.38
C HIS A 70 -1.10 -0.35 -5.99
N ILE A 71 -0.14 0.53 -6.24
CA ILE A 71 -0.35 1.85 -6.84
C ILE A 71 0.72 2.14 -7.90
N HIS A 72 0.45 3.14 -8.74
CA HIS A 72 1.45 3.81 -9.55
C HIS A 72 1.75 5.18 -8.94
N LEU A 73 3.02 5.49 -8.73
CA LEU A 73 3.47 6.77 -8.21
C LEU A 73 4.27 7.51 -9.30
N GLN A 74 3.80 8.68 -9.71
CA GLN A 74 4.44 9.53 -10.70
C GLN A 74 4.55 10.97 -10.17
N GLY A 75 5.73 11.31 -9.62
CA GLY A 75 5.89 12.56 -8.87
C GLY A 75 4.93 12.57 -7.67
N ASP A 76 4.03 13.56 -7.63
CA ASP A 76 3.01 13.69 -6.59
C ASP A 76 1.68 13.00 -6.95
N ALA A 77 1.56 12.38 -8.13
CA ALA A 77 0.35 11.69 -8.55
C ALA A 77 0.37 10.21 -8.16
N VAL A 78 -0.71 9.75 -7.52
CA VAL A 78 -0.90 8.38 -7.03
C VAL A 78 -2.11 7.76 -7.68
N THR A 79 -1.93 6.70 -8.46
CA THR A 79 -3.02 5.97 -9.13
C THR A 79 -3.19 4.57 -8.54
N VAL A 80 -4.40 4.18 -8.15
CA VAL A 80 -4.65 2.85 -7.58
C VAL A 80 -4.67 1.78 -8.68
N LEU A 81 -3.86 0.73 -8.56
CA LEU A 81 -3.74 -0.32 -9.58
C LEU A 81 -4.54 -1.59 -9.26
N ALA A 82 -4.65 -1.94 -7.98
CA ALA A 82 -5.30 -3.18 -7.53
C ALA A 82 -6.46 -2.89 -6.58
N ALA A 83 -7.57 -3.61 -6.76
CA ALA A 83 -8.68 -3.62 -5.81
C ALA A 83 -8.22 -4.22 -4.46
N PRO A 84 -8.93 -3.98 -3.35
CA PRO A 84 -8.72 -4.78 -2.14
C PRO A 84 -9.03 -6.25 -2.46
N GLU A 85 -7.98 -7.06 -2.61
CA GLU A 85 -8.13 -8.50 -2.42
C GLU A 85 -8.50 -8.69 -0.94
N VAL A 86 -9.75 -9.08 -0.71
CA VAL A 86 -10.19 -9.57 0.60
C VAL A 86 -9.58 -10.97 0.71
N ASP A 87 -8.50 -11.11 1.49
CA ASP A 87 -8.02 -12.46 1.85
C ASP A 87 -8.86 -12.96 3.00
N ASP A 88 -9.66 -13.99 2.74
CA ASP A 88 -10.35 -14.78 3.75
C ASP A 88 -9.36 -15.34 4.80
N VAL A 89 -8.09 -15.51 4.44
CA VAL A 89 -7.02 -16.06 5.29
C VAL A 89 -6.63 -15.15 6.46
N PHE A 90 -6.64 -13.82 6.27
CA PHE A 90 -6.27 -12.89 7.34
C PHE A 90 -7.41 -12.72 8.36
N MET A 91 -8.67 -12.83 7.91
CA MET A 91 -9.85 -12.80 8.79
C MET A 91 -10.05 -14.11 9.57
N ALA A 92 -9.69 -15.26 8.97
CA ALA A 92 -9.77 -16.56 9.64
C ALA A 92 -8.75 -16.73 10.80
N SER A 93 -7.72 -15.89 10.85
CA SER A 93 -6.67 -15.95 11.87
C SER A 93 -6.96 -15.09 13.11
N LEU A 94 -8.06 -14.34 13.10
CA LEU A 94 -8.52 -13.47 14.20
C LEU A 94 -9.79 -13.99 14.90
N GLY A 95 -10.23 -15.22 14.57
CA GLY A 95 -11.39 -15.90 15.16
C GLY A 95 -11.02 -17.01 16.12
#